data_AF-A0A6B1HVQ1-F1
#
_entry.id   AF-A0A6B1HVQ1-F1
#
_cell.length_a   1.000
_cell.length_b   1.000
_cell.length_c   1.000
_cell.angle_alpha   90.00
_cell.angle_beta   90.00
_cell.angle_gamma   90.00
#
_symmetry.space_group_name_H-M   'P 1'
#
loop_
_entity.id
_entity.type
_entity.pdbx_description
1 polymer ?
#
loop_
_entity_poly.entity_id
_entity_poly.type
_entity_poly.pdbx_seq_one_letter_code
_entity_poly.pdbx_strand_id
1 'polypeptide(L)'
;RLAPMMRQYRNLYADLSAGSGLRALQRDRDFGRDFLLEFQDKLLFGRDYFDTKLMDFLRTLELPAEAFDKIAYQNAERLLSSYLDGTG
;
A
#
# COMPACT_ATOMS: atom_id res chain seq x y z
N ARG A 1 -14.76 1.61 -7.77
CA ARG A 1 -14.31 2.77 -8.60
C ARG A 1 -12.83 3.09 -8.44
N LEU A 2 -12.18 2.74 -7.31
CA LEU A 2 -10.74 2.96 -7.08
C LEU A 2 -9.83 2.24 -8.08
N ALA A 3 -9.97 0.91 -8.26
CA ALA A 3 -9.10 0.12 -9.14
C ALA A 3 -9.01 0.67 -10.58
N PRO A 4 -10.11 1.06 -11.27
CA PRO A 4 -10.03 1.72 -12.57
C PRO A 4 -9.15 2.99 -12.58
N MET A 5 -9.25 3.85 -11.56
CA MET A 5 -8.43 5.07 -11.47
C MET A 5 -6.96 4.73 -11.26
N MET A 6 -6.67 3.76 -10.38
CA MET A 6 -5.31 3.29 -10.15
C MET A 6 -4.70 2.65 -11.39
N ARG A 7 -5.47 1.99 -12.26
CA ARG A 7 -4.99 1.50 -13.57
C ARG A 7 -4.72 2.64 -14.55
N GLN A 8 -5.62 3.63 -14.60
CA GLN A 8 -5.55 4.74 -15.54
C GLN A 8 -4.40 5.72 -15.26
N TYR A 9 -4.20 6.09 -14.00
CA TYR A 9 -3.25 7.14 -13.62
C TYR A 9 -1.97 6.52 -13.06
N ARG A 10 -0.86 6.65 -13.79
CA ARG A 10 0.45 6.08 -13.39
C ARG A 10 1.02 6.72 -12.12
N ASN A 11 0.72 7.99 -11.89
CA ASN A 11 1.18 8.78 -10.75
C ASN A 11 0.17 8.87 -9.60
N LEU A 12 -0.92 8.10 -9.63
CA LEU A 12 -1.87 8.02 -8.52
C LEU A 12 -1.42 6.97 -7.52
N TYR A 13 -1.24 7.38 -6.27
CA TYR A 13 -0.89 6.53 -5.13
C TYR A 13 -2.04 6.51 -4.11
N ALA A 14 -2.08 5.47 -3.29
CA ALA A 14 -2.95 5.41 -2.13
C ALA A 14 -2.17 4.93 -0.90
N ASP A 15 -2.52 5.44 0.27
CA ASP A 15 -2.01 4.96 1.54
C ASP A 15 -2.94 3.92 2.17
N LEU A 16 -2.33 3.00 2.91
CA LEU A 16 -2.98 2.09 3.83
C LEU A 16 -2.68 2.59 5.23
N SER A 17 -3.70 3.13 5.89
CA SER A 17 -3.52 3.81 7.17
C SER A 17 -4.60 3.48 8.20
N ALA A 18 -4.20 3.54 9.47
CA ALA A 18 -5.05 3.37 10.64
C ALA A 18 -6.00 2.15 10.57
N GLY A 19 -7.15 2.26 11.24
CA GLY A 19 -8.21 1.26 11.21
C GLY A 19 -9.02 1.25 9.91
N SER A 20 -8.97 2.30 9.09
CA SER A 20 -9.66 2.34 7.78
C SER A 20 -9.02 1.39 6.78
N GLY A 21 -7.68 1.45 6.62
CA GLY A 21 -6.93 0.53 5.78
C GLY A 21 -7.12 -0.93 6.22
N LEU A 22 -7.04 -1.18 7.53
CA LEU A 22 -7.25 -2.51 8.10
C LEU A 22 -8.65 -3.06 7.77
N ARG A 23 -9.70 -2.28 8.04
CA ARG A 23 -11.09 -2.70 7.77
C ARG A 23 -11.35 -2.91 6.28
N ALA A 24 -10.77 -2.09 5.42
CA ALA A 24 -10.91 -2.23 3.97
C ALA A 24 -10.36 -3.57 3.49
N LEU A 25 -9.17 -3.98 3.97
CA LEU A 25 -8.53 -5.23 3.59
C LEU A 25 -9.14 -6.47 4.25
N GLN A 26 -9.65 -6.35 5.49
CA GLN A 26 -10.27 -7.46 6.20
C GLN A 26 -11.67 -7.81 5.71
N ARG A 27 -12.33 -6.90 4.97
CA ARG A 27 -13.70 -7.12 4.48
C ARG A 27 -13.81 -8.35 3.59
N ASP A 28 -12.81 -8.56 2.76
CA ASP A 28 -12.63 -9.76 1.94
C ASP A 28 -11.12 -9.96 1.82
N ARG A 29 -10.62 -11.00 2.50
CA ARG A 29 -9.18 -11.23 2.65
C ARG A 29 -8.51 -11.56 1.32
N ASP A 30 -9.16 -12.38 0.49
CA ASP A 30 -8.58 -12.83 -0.78
C ASP A 30 -8.58 -11.68 -1.79
N PHE A 31 -9.71 -10.95 -1.88
CA PHE A 31 -9.77 -9.72 -2.68
C PHE A 31 -8.76 -8.68 -2.20
N GLY A 32 -8.61 -8.50 -0.89
CA GLY A 32 -7.63 -7.59 -0.30
C GLY A 32 -6.22 -7.97 -0.71
N ARG A 33 -5.86 -9.24 -0.61
CA ARG A 33 -4.56 -9.75 -1.04
C ARG A 33 -4.31 -9.52 -2.52
N ASP A 34 -5.27 -9.84 -3.39
CA ASP A 34 -5.15 -9.65 -4.84
C ASP A 34 -5.03 -8.17 -5.21
N PHE A 35 -5.76 -7.28 -4.52
CA PHE A 35 -5.65 -5.84 -4.70
C PHE A 35 -4.25 -5.32 -4.34
N LEU A 36 -3.67 -5.80 -3.23
CA LEU A 36 -2.32 -5.42 -2.82
C LEU A 36 -1.28 -5.88 -3.85
N LEU A 37 -1.44 -7.07 -4.43
CA LEU A 37 -0.54 -7.58 -5.46
C LEU A 37 -0.67 -6.81 -6.77
N GLU A 38 -1.89 -6.52 -7.20
CA GLU A 38 -2.17 -5.78 -8.43
C GLU A 38 -1.58 -4.36 -8.37
N PHE A 39 -1.70 -3.70 -7.23
CA PHE A 39 -1.32 -2.29 -7.06
C PHE A 39 -0.06 -2.09 -6.20
N GLN A 40 0.77 -3.11 -6.06
CA GLN A 40 1.94 -3.10 -5.15
C GLN A 40 2.88 -1.91 -5.36
N ASP A 41 3.03 -1.38 -6.58
CA ASP A 41 3.92 -0.23 -6.88
C ASP A 41 3.28 1.15 -6.60
N LYS A 42 2.02 1.17 -6.15
CA LYS A 42 1.21 2.39 -5.95
C LYS A 42 0.62 2.52 -4.56
N LEU A 43 0.99 1.62 -3.65
CA LEU A 43 0.49 1.57 -2.29
C LEU A 43 1.57 1.94 -1.30
N LEU A 44 1.20 2.70 -0.27
CA LEU A 44 2.08 3.20 0.77
C LEU A 44 1.56 2.75 2.13
N PHE A 45 2.44 2.30 3.01
CA PHE A 45 2.09 2.07 4.41
C PHE A 45 2.20 3.36 5.23
N GLY A 46 1.16 3.67 6.01
CA GLY A 46 1.19 4.72 7.03
C GLY A 46 0.56 4.21 8.32
N ARG A 47 1.22 4.37 9.47
CA ARG A 47 0.66 3.83 10.72
C ARG A 47 -0.65 4.55 11.11
N ASP A 48 -0.63 5.88 11.07
CA ASP A 48 -1.74 6.81 11.39
C ASP A 48 -2.53 6.46 12.66
N TYR A 49 -1.88 5.80 13.62
CA TYR A 49 -2.45 5.41 14.90
C TYR A 49 -1.34 4.98 15.86
N PHE A 50 -1.67 4.66 17.12
CA PHE A 50 -0.69 4.21 18.11
C PHE A 50 -0.47 2.70 18.17
N ASP A 51 -1.27 1.90 17.44
CA ASP A 51 -1.15 0.44 17.40
C ASP A 51 -0.45 -0.08 16.12
N THR A 52 -0.25 -1.39 16.05
CA THR A 52 0.43 -2.09 14.94
C THR A 52 -0.50 -2.94 14.09
N LYS A 53 -1.83 -2.90 14.33
CA LYS A 53 -2.75 -3.92 13.82
C LYS A 53 -2.78 -4.02 12.30
N LEU A 54 -2.63 -2.89 11.60
CA LEU A 54 -2.53 -2.90 10.13
C LEU A 54 -1.28 -3.65 9.65
N MET A 55 -0.12 -3.35 10.22
CA MET A 55 1.13 -4.04 9.88
C MET A 55 1.08 -5.52 10.25
N ASP A 56 0.53 -5.84 11.43
CA ASP A 56 0.35 -7.21 11.88
C ASP A 56 -0.55 -7.99 10.91
N PHE A 57 -1.66 -7.39 10.46
CA PHE A 57 -2.53 -7.99 9.47
C PHE A 57 -1.83 -8.18 8.11
N LEU A 58 -1.10 -7.17 7.61
CA LEU A 58 -0.34 -7.27 6.36
C LEU A 58 0.64 -8.45 6.38
N ARG A 59 1.33 -8.67 7.51
CA ARG A 59 2.23 -9.83 7.69
C ARG A 59 1.50 -11.17 7.59
N THR A 60 0.23 -11.24 8.00
CA THR A 60 -0.56 -12.48 7.86
C THR A 60 -0.92 -12.80 6.42
N LEU A 61 -0.86 -11.86 5.48
CA LEU A 61 -1.28 -12.07 4.09
C LEU A 61 -0.25 -12.84 3.25
N GLU A 62 0.96 -13.04 3.79
CA GLU A 62 2.04 -13.79 3.14
C GLU A 62 2.21 -13.36 1.68
N LEU A 63 2.33 -12.04 1.48
CA LEU A 63 2.65 -11.47 0.19
C LEU A 63 4.09 -11.89 -0.19
N PRO A 64 4.40 -12.03 -1.49
CA PRO A 64 5.79 -12.11 -1.93
C PRO A 64 6.60 -10.95 -1.34
N ALA A 65 7.84 -11.23 -0.92
CA ALA A 65 8.68 -10.25 -0.23
C ALA A 65 8.80 -8.93 -1.00
N GLU A 66 8.95 -9.00 -2.33
CA GLU A 66 8.98 -7.82 -3.20
C GLU A 66 7.73 -6.94 -3.06
N ALA A 67 6.54 -7.53 -3.12
CA ALA A 67 5.29 -6.78 -2.99
C ALA A 67 5.13 -6.19 -1.57
N PHE A 68 5.53 -6.95 -0.55
CA PHE A 68 5.50 -6.48 0.83
C PHE A 68 6.43 -5.28 1.03
N ASP A 69 7.68 -5.36 0.58
CA ASP A 69 8.68 -4.31 0.73
C ASP A 69 8.29 -3.02 -0.01
N LYS A 70 7.73 -3.14 -1.22
CA LYS A 70 7.18 -2.00 -1.96
C LYS A 70 6.15 -1.22 -1.16
N ILE A 71 5.18 -1.94 -0.59
CA ILE A 71 4.09 -1.36 0.19
C ILE A 71 4.63 -0.81 1.52
N ALA A 72 5.52 -1.56 2.18
CA ALA A 72 6.00 -1.24 3.52
C ALA A 72 6.94 -0.02 3.54
N TYR A 73 7.81 0.15 2.52
CA TYR A 73 8.74 1.28 2.49
C TYR A 73 9.23 1.73 1.11
N GLN A 74 9.46 0.83 0.13
CA GLN A 74 10.21 1.23 -1.07
C GLN A 74 9.46 2.24 -1.95
N ASN A 75 8.12 2.17 -2.01
CA ASN A 75 7.35 3.17 -2.73
C ASN A 75 7.45 4.56 -2.09
N ALA A 76 7.43 4.63 -0.76
CA ALA A 76 7.59 5.88 -0.03
C ALA A 76 9.00 6.45 -0.21
N GLU A 77 10.02 5.59 -0.12
CA GLU A 77 11.41 5.94 -0.37
C GLU A 77 11.59 6.50 -1.79
N ARG A 78 11.10 5.79 -2.81
CA ARG A 78 11.19 6.22 -4.21
C ARG A 78 10.52 7.58 -4.46
N LEU A 79 9.34 7.82 -3.86
CA LEU A 79 8.66 9.11 -3.98
C LEU A 79 9.45 10.23 -3.31
N LEU A 80 9.99 9.98 -2.11
CA LEU A 80 10.79 10.95 -1.40
C LEU A 80 12.08 11.29 -2.17
N SER A 81 12.78 10.29 -2.70
CA SER A 81 13.96 10.51 -3.55
C SER A 81 13.62 11.34 -4.79
N SER A 82 12.54 11.01 -5.51
CA SER A 82 12.16 11.76 -6.72
C SER A 82 11.85 13.24 -6.44
N TYR A 83 11.31 13.53 -5.24
CA TYR A 83 11.06 14.90 -4.79
C TYR A 83 12.37 15.63 -4.49
N LEU A 84 13.31 14.99 -3.80
CA LEU A 84 14.60 15.58 -3.45
C LEU A 84 15.49 15.84 -4.67
N ASP A 85 15.40 14.98 -5.69
CA ASP A 85 16.17 15.10 -6.93
C ASP A 85 15.55 16.10 -7.93
N GLY A 86 14.35 16.64 -7.65
CA GLY A 86 13.64 17.56 -8.53
C GLY A 86 13.10 16.93 -9.81
N THR A 87 12.87 15.61 -9.81
CA THR A 87 12.43 14.82 -10.98
C THR A 87 10.98 14.33 -10.89
N GLY A 88 10.28 14.71 -9.82
CA GLY A 88 8.89 14.32 -9.51
C GLY A 88 7.82 14.97 -10.38
#